data_AF-A0A9K3J1Z8-F1
#
_entry.id   AF-A0A9K3J1Z8-F1
#
_cell.length_a   1.000
_cell.length_b   1.000
_cell.length_c   1.000
_cell.angle_alpha   90.00
_cell.angle_beta   90.00
_cell.angle_gamma   90.00
#
_symmetry.space_group_name_H-M   'P 1'
#
loop_
_entity.id
_entity.type
_entity.pdbx_description
1 polymer ?
#
loop_
_entity_poly.entity_id
_entity_poly.type
_entity_poly.pdbx_seq_one_letter_code
_entity_poly.pdbx_strand_id
1 'polypeptide(L)' 'MLSASDTYVQIRGLEWLTILVGWVAQSASLGMKDSWGPLKALVVASVINGICDVVLCSFFGYGIAGAAWATMASQVVA' A
#
# COMPACT_ATOMS: atom_id res chain seq x y z
N MET A 1 -18.81 2.44 13.69
CA MET A 1 -17.89 3.36 12.97
C MET A 1 -16.57 3.53 13.72
N LEU A 2 -16.55 3.83 15.03
CA LEU A 2 -15.28 3.95 15.79
C LEU A 2 -14.38 2.69 15.69
N SER A 3 -14.92 1.50 15.93
CA SER A 3 -14.13 0.26 15.94
C SER A 3 -13.49 -0.10 14.58
N ALA A 4 -14.14 0.22 13.46
CA ALA A 4 -13.58 -0.04 12.12
C ALA A 4 -12.43 0.92 11.80
N SER A 5 -12.53 2.18 12.22
CA SER A 5 -11.45 3.15 12.09
C SER A 5 -10.25 2.81 12.96
N ASP A 6 -10.46 2.29 14.17
CA ASP A 6 -9.38 1.78 15.03
C ASP A 6 -8.59 0.66 14.35
N THR A 7 -9.28 -0.35 13.81
CA THR A 7 -8.63 -1.45 13.08
C THR A 7 -7.87 -0.93 11.85
N TYR A 8 -8.46 0.00 11.11
CA TYR A 8 -7.80 0.61 9.95
C TYR A 8 -6.52 1.34 10.35
N VAL A 9 -6.57 2.17 11.41
CA VAL A 9 -5.43 2.95 11.90
C VAL A 9 -4.35 2.05 12.48
N GLN A 10 -4.69 0.95 13.16
CA GLN A 10 -3.70 -0.03 13.63
C GLN A 10 -2.98 -0.71 12.48
N ILE A 11 -3.69 -1.11 11.42
CA ILE A 11 -3.07 -1.73 10.24
C ILE A 11 -2.18 -0.72 9.52
N ARG A 12 -2.67 0.50 9.29
CA ARG A 12 -1.87 1.64 8.75
C ARG A 12 -0.67 1.99 9.63
N GLY A 13 -0.81 1.81 10.94
CA GLY A 13 0.24 2.01 11.92
C GLY A 13 1.35 0.96 11.86
N LEU A 14 1.15 -0.18 11.17
CA LEU A 14 2.20 -1.15 10.90
C LEU A 14 2.93 -0.85 9.58
N GLU A 15 2.24 -0.25 8.61
CA GLU A 15 2.77 0.11 7.29
C GLU A 15 3.86 1.18 7.32
N TRP A 16 3.87 2.03 8.36
CA TRP A 16 4.63 3.28 8.37
C TRP A 16 6.13 3.12 8.05
N LEU A 17 6.77 2.03 8.48
CA LEU A 17 8.19 1.78 8.19
C LEU A 17 8.44 1.51 6.71
N THR A 18 7.60 0.70 6.10
CA THR A 18 7.69 0.35 4.68
C THR A 18 7.46 1.58 3.81
N ILE A 19 6.47 2.41 4.16
CA ILE A 19 6.19 3.68 3.47
C ILE A 19 7.42 4.59 3.51
N LEU A 20 8.02 4.76 4.69
CA LEU A 20 9.17 5.64 4.86
C LEU A 20 10.37 5.19 4.02
N VAL A 21 10.67 3.89 3.99
CA VAL A 21 11.75 3.35 3.17
C VAL A 21 11.45 3.54 1.68
N GLY A 22 10.23 3.23 1.24
CA GLY A 22 9.80 3.44 -0.15
C GLY A 22 9.89 4.90 -0.59
N TRP A 23 9.47 5.84 0.27
CA TRP A 23 9.58 7.27 -0.02
C TRP A 23 11.02 7.75 -0.11
N VAL A 24 11.90 7.28 0.77
CA VAL A 24 13.34 7.60 0.69
C VAL A 24 13.95 7.05 -0.60
N ALA A 25 13.64 5.79 -0.95
CA ALA A 25 14.14 5.15 -2.16
C ALA A 25 13.65 5.84 -3.45
N GLN A 26 12.36 6.22 -3.51
CA GLN A 26 11.81 7.00 -4.62
C GLN A 26 12.46 8.38 -4.71
N SER A 27 12.63 9.07 -3.58
CA SER A 27 13.27 10.40 -3.53
C SER A 27 14.72 10.35 -4.00
N ALA A 28 15.48 9.33 -3.60
CA ALA A 28 16.85 9.11 -4.04
C ALA A 28 16.92 8.83 -5.55
N SER A 29 16.06 7.96 -6.07
CA SER A 29 16.01 7.60 -7.49
C SER A 29 15.65 8.80 -8.37
N LEU A 30 14.70 9.64 -7.93
CA LEU A 30 14.35 10.90 -8.59
C LEU A 30 15.54 11.88 -8.62
N GLY A 31 16.30 11.98 -7.52
CA GLY A 31 17.55 12.76 -7.47
C GLY A 31 18.62 12.26 -8.45
N MET A 32 18.62 10.96 -8.75
CA MET A 32 19.49 10.32 -9.74
C MET A 32 19.01 10.48 -11.20
N LYS A 33 17.92 11.22 -11.44
CA LYS A 33 17.20 11.33 -12.72
C LYS A 33 16.63 9.99 -13.24
N ASP A 34 16.51 8.98 -12.38
CA ASP A 34 15.82 7.74 -12.71
C ASP A 34 14.39 7.77 -12.16
N SER A 35 13.48 8.31 -12.97
CA SER A 35 12.04 8.29 -12.66
C SER A 35 11.34 7.02 -13.12
N TRP A 36 11.99 6.21 -13.96
CA TRP A 36 11.37 5.06 -14.60
C TRP A 36 11.37 3.83 -13.70
N GLY A 37 12.45 3.60 -12.93
CA GLY A 37 12.49 2.56 -11.89
C GLY A 37 11.36 2.71 -10.86
N PRO A 38 11.26 3.87 -10.17
CA PRO A 38 10.18 4.18 -9.23
C PRO A 38 8.78 4.05 -9.84
N LEU A 39 8.58 4.55 -11.06
CA LEU A 39 7.28 4.53 -11.72
C LEU A 39 6.81 3.11 -12.00
N LYS A 40 7.70 2.22 -12.46
CA LYS A 40 7.34 0.81 -12.70
C LYS A 40 6.96 0.09 -11.41
N ALA A 41 7.70 0.32 -10.32
CA ALA A 41 7.39 -0.26 -9.01
C ALA A 41 6.01 0.23 -8.51
N LEU A 42 5.74 1.53 -8.64
CA LEU A 42 4.46 2.12 -8.25
C LEU A 42 3.27 1.58 -9.04
N VAL A 43 3.44 1.35 -10.36
CA VAL A 43 2.40 0.75 -11.21
C VAL A 43 2.11 -0.68 -10.77
N VAL A 44 3.14 -1.49 -10.53
CA VAL A 44 2.97 -2.88 -10.05
C VAL A 44 2.25 -2.89 -8.69
N ALA A 45 2.68 -2.03 -7.76
CA ALA A 45 2.03 -1.89 -6.46
C ALA A 45 0.55 -1.49 -6.56
N SER A 46 0.23 -0.55 -7.46
CA SER A 46 -1.15 -0.09 -7.66
C SER A 46 -2.06 -1.19 -8.24
N VAL A 47 -1.52 -2.02 -9.15
CA VAL A 47 -2.25 -3.18 -9.69
C VAL A 47 -2.51 -4.22 -8.59
N ILE A 48 -1.50 -4.53 -7.77
CA ILE A 48 -1.65 -5.44 -6.63
C ILE A 48 -2.69 -4.90 -5.65
N ASN A 49 -2.70 -3.59 -5.39
CA ASN A 49 -3.66 -2.93 -4.52
C ASN A 49 -5.09 -3.14 -4.99
N GLY A 50 -5.38 -2.84 -6.26
CA GLY A 50 -6.71 -2.99 -6.82
C GLY A 50 -7.20 -4.44 -6.83
N ILE A 51 -6.31 -5.39 -7.16
CA ILE A 51 -6.66 -6.82 -7.15
C ILE A 51 -6.95 -7.30 -5.72
N CYS A 52 -6.07 -6.98 -4.77
CA CYS A 52 -6.26 -7.35 -3.37
C CYS A 52 -7.53 -6.72 -2.80
N ASP A 53 -7.82 -5.45 -3.09
CA ASP A 53 -9.02 -4.77 -2.61
C ASP A 53 -10.29 -5.49 -3.10
N VAL A 54 -10.38 -5.80 -4.40
CA VAL A 54 -11.52 -6.55 -4.96
C VAL A 54 -11.69 -7.91 -4.29
N VAL A 55 -10.59 -8.65 -4.07
CA VAL A 55 -10.63 -9.99 -3.45
C VAL A 55 -10.99 -9.92 -1.96
N LEU A 56 -10.35 -9.06 -1.19
CA LEU A 56 -10.55 -8.95 0.25
C LEU A 56 -11.90 -8.31 0.61
N CYS A 57 -12.31 -7.27 -0.13
CA CYS A 57 -13.56 -6.55 0.11
C CYS A 57 -14.76 -7.28 -0.48
N SER A 58 -14.71 -7.76 -1.73
CA SER A 58 -15.88 -8.34 -2.40
C SER A 58 -16.04 -9.84 -2.21
N PHE A 59 -14.94 -10.61 -2.15
CA PHE A 59 -15.01 -12.07 -2.00
C PHE A 59 -14.99 -12.52 -0.53
N PHE A 60 -14.15 -11.91 0.31
CA PHE A 60 -14.03 -12.28 1.73
C PHE A 60 -14.90 -11.44 2.67
N GLY A 61 -15.51 -10.35 2.18
CA GLY A 61 -16.40 -9.50 2.99
C GLY A 61 -15.71 -8.74 4.11
N TYR A 62 -14.38 -8.60 4.09
CA TYR A 62 -13.61 -7.91 5.14
C TYR A 62 -13.83 -6.39 5.15
N GLY A 63 -14.48 -5.82 4.13
CA GLY A 63 -14.82 -4.40 4.05
C GLY A 63 -13.60 -3.49 4.26
N ILE A 64 -13.71 -2.53 5.18
CA ILE A 64 -12.67 -1.51 5.44
C ILE A 64 -11.34 -2.12 5.92
N ALA A 65 -11.37 -3.23 6.65
CA ALA A 65 -10.15 -3.93 7.05
C ALA A 65 -9.46 -4.58 5.85
N GLY A 66 -10.24 -5.09 4.89
CA GLY A 66 -9.72 -5.65 3.63
C GLY A 66 -8.97 -4.63 2.80
N ALA A 67 -9.53 -3.42 2.67
CA ALA A 67 -8.88 -2.30 1.98
C ALA A 67 -7.56 -1.87 2.65
N ALA A 68 -7.49 -1.92 3.98
CA ALA A 68 -6.27 -1.65 4.73
C ALA A 68 -5.18 -2.68 4.43
N TRP A 69 -5.51 -3.97 4.47
CA TRP A 69 -4.56 -5.05 4.18
C TRP A 69 -4.10 -5.08 2.71
N ALA A 70 -4.98 -4.72 1.77
CA ALA A 70 -4.62 -4.57 0.36
C ALA A 70 -3.57 -3.45 0.16
N THR A 71 -3.71 -2.35 0.91
CA THR A 71 -2.78 -1.23 0.91
C THR A 71 -1.43 -1.60 1.50
N MET A 72 -1.44 -2.33 2.61
CA MET A 72 -0.27 -2.91 3.28
C MET A 72 0.57 -3.72 2.30
N ALA A 73 -0.06 -4.71 1.66
CA ALA A 73 0.63 -5.66 0.78
C ALA A 73 1.25 -4.95 -0.43
N SER A 74 0.60 -3.90 -0.91
CA SER A 74 1.05 -3.15 -2.09
C SER A 74 2.29 -2.32 -1.81
N GLN A 75 2.38 -1.71 -0.64
CA GLN A 75 3.53 -0.89 -0.26
C GLN A 75 4.79 -1.72 0.01
N VAL A 76 4.66 -3.00 0.36
CA VAL A 76 5.82 -3.91 0.48
C VAL A 76 6.45 -4.21 -0.88
N VAL A 77 5.67 -4.09 -1.96
CA VAL A 77 6.13 -4.34 -3.34
C VAL A 77 6.57 -3.06 -4.05
N ALA A 78 6.09 -1.89 -3.60
CA ALA A 78 6.39 -0.56 -4.15
C ALA A 78 7.82 -0.10 -3.84
#